data_AF-A0A2X0KQ97-F1
#
_entry.id   AF-A0A2X0KQ97-F1
#
_cell.length_a   1.000
_cell.length_b   1.000
_cell.length_c   1.000
_cell.angle_alpha   90.00
_cell.angle_beta   90.00
_cell.angle_gamma   90.00
#
_symmetry.space_group_name_H-M   'P 1'
#
loop_
_entity.id
_entity.type
_entity.pdbx_description
1 polymer ?
#
loop_
_entity_poly.entity_id
_entity_poly.type
_entity_poly.pdbx_seq_one_letter_code
_entity_poly.pdbx_strand_id
1 'polypeptide(L)'
;MAPTTAARFLASATRQVCRSTSSSGSSSLLGAASTRGASAAVIRSPQLDGASASAGSTIARRGNATAVEAPGTKQWSREDVQQVYDTPLMDLIFRAASVHRVNHPSDQVQLCTLLNIKTGGCGEDCSYCAQSSKYSDKVGLKAEKLTEVEPVLVEARKAKANGSTRFCMGAAWRDLSGRKRGFERILKMVEGVRSYIPAIDRALDMEVCTTLGMLSPEQAQQLKKAGLTAYNHNLDTSREYYPKVITTRKYDERLETLAAVREAGISVCSGGIIGLGEDDGDRVGLIWEMSQLPEAPESFPVNALVAIPGTPLEKNDRVTVTELLRTIATARIVLPTSIIRFAAGRISYSESEQAMCFMAGANAIFTGERMLTTPTSGWDEDISMLTRWGLKGMKSFESATVRMKEDEAALKATEERKAIAEAESAQAQAQI
;
A
#
# COMPACT_ATOMS: atom_id res chain seq x y z
N MET A 1 42.48 18.41 -46.43
CA MET A 1 43.38 17.94 -45.36
C MET A 1 42.52 17.48 -44.20
N ALA A 2 42.47 16.18 -44.00
CA ALA A 2 41.85 15.47 -42.88
C ALA A 2 42.91 14.48 -42.36
N PRO A 3 42.63 13.65 -41.35
CA PRO A 3 42.18 13.91 -39.96
C PRO A 3 43.12 13.16 -38.98
N THR A 4 43.02 13.32 -37.64
CA THR A 4 43.51 12.38 -36.58
C THR A 4 43.44 13.06 -35.18
N THR A 5 43.15 12.45 -34.01
CA THR A 5 42.90 11.07 -33.56
C THR A 5 42.15 11.11 -32.21
N ALA A 6 41.49 9.99 -31.89
CA ALA A 6 40.77 9.65 -30.68
C ALA A 6 41.63 9.22 -29.45
N ALA A 7 40.97 9.24 -28.29
CA ALA A 7 40.97 8.28 -27.17
C ALA A 7 42.27 7.68 -26.60
N ARG A 8 42.41 7.75 -25.26
CA ARG A 8 42.68 6.63 -24.33
C ARG A 8 42.84 7.14 -22.88
N PHE A 9 41.97 6.70 -21.97
CA PHE A 9 42.23 6.69 -20.53
C PHE A 9 42.32 5.23 -20.11
N LEU A 10 43.48 4.81 -19.62
CA LEU A 10 43.73 3.51 -19.01
C LEU A 10 44.48 3.71 -17.70
N ALA A 11 44.13 2.86 -16.75
CA ALA A 11 44.47 2.87 -15.34
C ALA A 11 45.97 2.78 -15.04
N SER A 12 46.37 3.38 -13.92
CA SER A 12 47.65 3.13 -13.24
C SER A 12 47.50 3.42 -11.75
N ALA A 13 47.44 2.38 -10.94
CA ALA A 13 47.82 2.45 -9.53
C ALA A 13 48.38 1.10 -9.07
N THR A 14 49.70 0.98 -9.14
CA THR A 14 50.49 -0.05 -8.45
C THR A 14 51.56 0.66 -7.61
N ARG A 15 51.54 0.42 -6.30
CA ARG A 15 52.69 0.22 -5.37
C ARG A 15 52.08 0.08 -3.97
N GLN A 16 52.02 -1.10 -3.37
CA GLN A 16 53.11 -1.94 -2.84
C GLN A 16 53.75 -1.32 -1.59
N VAL A 17 53.39 -1.86 -0.42
CA VAL A 17 54.26 -1.95 0.76
C VAL A 17 54.17 -3.39 1.26
N CYS A 18 55.31 -4.08 1.18
CA CYS A 18 55.56 -5.41 1.74
C CYS A 18 56.33 -5.29 3.07
N ARG A 19 56.29 -6.40 3.81
CA ARG A 19 57.20 -6.93 4.86
C ARG A 19 56.70 -6.79 6.30
N SER A 20 56.15 -7.85 6.92
CA SER A 20 56.75 -9.12 7.45
C SER A 20 57.26 -8.92 8.89
N THR A 21 56.85 -9.70 9.89
CA THR A 21 57.41 -11.00 10.33
C THR A 21 56.45 -11.67 11.35
N SER A 22 55.95 -12.90 11.17
CA SER A 22 56.46 -14.26 11.53
C SER A 22 56.45 -14.66 13.02
N SER A 23 55.64 -15.66 13.39
CA SER A 23 55.95 -16.85 14.25
C SER A 23 54.63 -17.63 14.53
N SER A 24 54.41 -18.80 13.90
CA SER A 24 54.70 -20.18 14.34
C SER A 24 53.82 -20.71 15.48
N GLY A 25 53.05 -21.78 15.20
CA GLY A 25 52.32 -22.55 16.21
C GLY A 25 51.39 -23.63 15.60
N SER A 26 52.00 -24.73 15.17
CA SER A 26 51.35 -25.95 14.63
C SER A 26 50.66 -26.76 15.73
N SER A 27 49.55 -27.46 15.42
CA SER A 27 49.27 -28.85 15.84
C SER A 27 47.97 -29.35 15.20
N SER A 28 48.12 -30.34 14.31
CA SER A 28 47.09 -31.22 13.77
C SER A 28 46.85 -32.41 14.71
N LEU A 29 45.67 -33.04 14.65
CA LEU A 29 45.53 -34.50 14.71
C LEU A 29 44.13 -34.93 14.22
N LEU A 30 44.15 -35.80 13.21
CA LEU A 30 43.04 -36.58 12.64
C LEU A 30 42.82 -37.85 13.47
N GLY A 31 41.60 -38.39 13.47
CA GLY A 31 41.27 -39.72 13.98
C GLY A 31 39.89 -40.19 13.49
N ALA A 32 39.85 -41.39 12.91
CA ALA A 32 38.87 -41.89 11.94
C ALA A 32 37.59 -42.54 12.52
N ALA A 33 36.68 -42.86 11.59
CA ALA A 33 35.33 -43.40 11.73
C ALA A 33 35.22 -44.87 12.20
N SER A 34 34.04 -45.26 12.70
CA SER A 34 33.42 -46.57 12.42
C SER A 34 31.92 -46.59 12.81
N THR A 35 31.18 -47.37 12.03
CA THR A 35 29.72 -47.52 11.89
C THR A 35 29.07 -48.54 12.83
N ARG A 36 27.78 -48.35 13.17
CA ARG A 36 26.62 -49.29 13.02
C ARG A 36 25.59 -49.13 14.14
N GLY A 37 24.31 -49.18 13.77
CA GLY A 37 23.23 -49.65 14.67
C GLY A 37 21.96 -48.80 14.67
N ALA A 38 21.08 -49.04 13.72
CA ALA A 38 19.69 -48.59 13.76
C ALA A 38 18.90 -49.34 14.85
N SER A 39 18.04 -48.63 15.57
CA SER A 39 16.87 -49.24 16.24
C SER A 39 15.75 -48.22 16.33
N ALA A 40 14.67 -48.52 15.62
CA ALA A 40 13.39 -47.85 15.68
C ALA A 40 12.74 -48.13 17.05
N ALA A 41 12.51 -47.08 17.84
CA ALA A 41 11.69 -47.17 19.04
C ALA A 41 10.23 -46.87 18.69
N VAL A 42 9.45 -47.94 18.59
CA VAL A 42 7.98 -47.91 18.55
C VAL A 42 7.48 -47.44 19.91
N ILE A 43 6.93 -46.23 19.97
CA ILE A 43 6.25 -45.72 21.17
C ILE A 43 4.84 -46.31 21.18
N ARG A 44 4.61 -47.27 22.10
CA ARG A 44 3.28 -47.79 22.46
C ARG A 44 2.44 -46.68 23.09
N SER A 45 1.25 -46.44 22.55
CA SER A 45 0.21 -45.63 23.19
C SER A 45 -0.27 -46.28 24.49
N PRO A 46 -0.43 -45.55 25.60
CA PRO A 46 -1.19 -46.05 26.74
C PRO A 46 -2.69 -45.83 26.50
N GLN A 47 -3.48 -46.88 26.74
CA GLN A 47 -4.93 -46.80 26.94
C GLN A 47 -5.22 -45.96 28.19
N LEU A 48 -6.17 -45.02 28.07
CA LEU A 48 -6.71 -44.28 29.21
C LEU A 48 -7.97 -44.99 29.69
N ASP A 49 -7.87 -45.63 30.85
CA ASP A 49 -9.00 -46.12 31.63
C ASP A 49 -9.75 -44.94 32.25
N GLY A 50 -11.08 -45.04 32.23
CA GLY A 50 -11.98 -44.03 32.77
C GLY A 50 -11.97 -43.98 34.30
N ALA A 51 -11.94 -42.75 34.83
CA ALA A 51 -12.43 -42.45 36.17
C ALA A 51 -13.09 -41.07 36.15
N SER A 52 -14.37 -41.03 36.50
CA SER A 52 -15.14 -39.81 36.70
C SER A 52 -14.75 -39.12 38.01
N ALA A 53 -14.48 -37.82 37.94
CA ALA A 53 -14.61 -36.94 39.11
C ALA A 53 -15.01 -35.54 38.64
N SER A 54 -16.23 -35.16 39.03
CA SER A 54 -16.82 -33.84 38.88
C SER A 54 -16.20 -32.86 39.88
N ALA A 55 -15.58 -31.79 39.40
CA ALA A 55 -15.38 -30.57 40.18
C ALA A 55 -15.51 -29.37 39.22
N GLY A 56 -16.43 -28.48 39.55
CA GLY A 56 -16.79 -27.32 38.74
C GLY A 56 -15.62 -26.38 38.55
N SER A 57 -15.24 -26.21 37.28
CA SER A 57 -14.56 -25.02 36.79
C SER A 57 -15.21 -24.70 35.46
N THR A 58 -16.07 -23.68 35.44
CA THR A 58 -16.58 -23.10 34.21
C THR A 58 -15.41 -22.41 33.54
N ILE A 59 -14.60 -23.17 32.80
CA ILE A 59 -13.65 -22.62 31.84
C ILE A 59 -14.53 -21.91 30.81
N ALA A 60 -14.70 -20.60 30.99
CA ALA A 60 -15.23 -19.74 29.96
C ALA A 60 -14.38 -19.99 28.71
N ARG A 61 -14.98 -20.63 27.70
CA ARG A 61 -14.39 -20.81 26.37
C ARG A 61 -14.00 -19.43 25.85
N ARG A 62 -12.73 -19.04 26.02
CA ARG A 62 -12.16 -17.88 25.36
C ARG A 62 -12.18 -18.16 23.85
N GLY A 63 -13.00 -17.39 23.15
CA GLY A 63 -12.93 -17.13 21.71
C GLY A 63 -12.70 -18.34 20.82
N ASN A 64 -13.78 -18.95 20.32
CA ASN A 64 -13.70 -19.90 19.22
C ASN A 64 -13.01 -19.24 18.01
N ALA A 65 -11.81 -19.71 17.67
CA ALA A 65 -11.07 -19.46 16.43
C ALA A 65 -11.79 -19.97 15.15
N THR A 66 -13.08 -20.30 15.26
CA THR A 66 -13.90 -20.89 14.19
C THR A 66 -15.07 -20.01 13.77
N ALA A 67 -15.33 -18.90 14.45
CA ALA A 67 -16.33 -17.92 14.01
C ALA A 67 -15.65 -16.81 13.20
N VAL A 68 -15.10 -17.15 12.04
CA VAL A 68 -14.94 -16.15 10.98
C VAL A 68 -16.36 -15.97 10.42
N GLU A 69 -17.10 -15.03 10.97
CA GLU A 69 -18.39 -14.62 10.40
C GLU A 69 -18.18 -14.26 8.93
N ALA A 70 -19.11 -14.68 8.07
CA ALA A 70 -19.03 -14.41 6.64
C ALA A 70 -18.92 -12.89 6.40
N PRO A 71 -18.08 -12.44 5.44
CA PRO A 71 -17.91 -11.02 5.14
C PRO A 71 -19.24 -10.35 4.80
N GLY A 72 -19.53 -9.21 5.45
CA GLY A 72 -20.57 -8.28 4.99
C GLY A 72 -21.92 -8.28 5.73
N THR A 73 -22.05 -8.93 6.89
CA THR A 73 -23.34 -8.95 7.63
C THR A 73 -23.31 -8.25 9.00
N LYS A 74 -22.13 -8.06 9.60
CA LYS A 74 -22.02 -7.40 10.90
C LYS A 74 -22.05 -5.88 10.74
N GLN A 75 -23.08 -5.24 11.29
CA GLN A 75 -23.05 -3.80 11.56
C GLN A 75 -22.13 -3.54 12.75
N TRP A 76 -21.07 -2.78 12.53
CA TRP A 76 -20.09 -2.45 13.57
C TRP A 76 -20.57 -1.25 14.37
N SER A 77 -20.77 -1.42 15.68
CA SER A 77 -20.76 -0.28 16.61
C SER A 77 -19.32 0.21 16.83
N ARG A 78 -19.15 1.43 17.35
CA ARG A 78 -17.82 1.94 17.68
C ARG A 78 -17.19 1.10 18.80
N GLU A 79 -18.00 0.65 19.75
CA GLU A 79 -17.61 -0.23 20.85
C GLU A 79 -17.17 -1.60 20.34
N ASP A 80 -17.82 -2.16 19.31
CA ASP A 80 -17.36 -3.41 18.67
C ASP A 80 -15.96 -3.25 18.07
N VAL A 81 -15.70 -2.13 17.37
CA VAL A 81 -14.39 -1.87 16.76
C VAL A 81 -13.34 -1.66 17.85
N GLN A 82 -13.69 -0.95 18.94
CA GLN A 82 -12.82 -0.78 20.09
C GLN A 82 -12.46 -2.13 20.73
N GLN A 83 -13.41 -3.05 20.91
CA GLN A 83 -13.13 -4.38 21.44
C GLN A 83 -12.20 -5.20 20.53
N VAL A 84 -12.32 -5.07 19.20
CA VAL A 84 -11.34 -5.64 18.28
C VAL A 84 -9.98 -5.00 18.49
N TYR A 85 -9.92 -3.67 18.52
CA TYR A 85 -8.69 -2.91 18.69
C TYR A 85 -7.97 -3.27 20.00
N ASP A 86 -8.69 -3.49 21.09
CA ASP A 86 -8.13 -3.80 22.42
C ASP A 86 -7.72 -5.27 22.62
N THR A 87 -7.98 -6.12 21.63
CA THR A 87 -7.56 -7.53 21.66
C THR A 87 -6.03 -7.62 21.84
N PRO A 88 -5.49 -8.59 22.62
CA PRO A 88 -4.05 -8.79 22.74
C PRO A 88 -3.38 -8.86 21.35
N LEU A 89 -2.29 -8.12 21.16
CA LEU A 89 -1.79 -7.80 19.82
C LEU A 89 -1.53 -9.04 18.95
N MET A 90 -0.97 -10.12 19.53
CA MET A 90 -0.70 -11.34 18.78
C MET A 90 -1.98 -12.08 18.36
N ASP A 91 -2.99 -12.10 19.22
CA ASP A 91 -4.31 -12.70 18.90
C ASP A 91 -5.04 -11.86 17.84
N LEU A 92 -4.91 -10.53 17.93
CA LEU A 92 -5.44 -9.60 16.94
C LEU A 92 -4.83 -9.83 15.55
N ILE A 93 -3.50 -9.93 15.48
CA ILE A 93 -2.78 -10.21 14.22
C ILE A 93 -3.18 -11.57 13.67
N PHE A 94 -3.26 -12.61 14.50
CA PHE A 94 -3.66 -13.95 14.07
C PHE A 94 -5.08 -13.97 13.49
N ARG A 95 -6.02 -13.29 14.15
CA ARG A 95 -7.40 -13.14 13.66
C ARG A 95 -7.44 -12.37 12.34
N ALA A 96 -6.70 -11.27 12.22
CA ALA A 96 -6.64 -10.49 11.00
C ALA A 96 -6.03 -11.28 9.83
N ALA A 97 -4.97 -12.05 10.07
CA ALA A 97 -4.38 -12.96 9.08
C ALA A 97 -5.39 -14.01 8.59
N SER A 98 -6.21 -14.55 9.50
CA SER A 98 -7.27 -15.51 9.17
C SER A 98 -8.34 -14.87 8.30
N VAL A 99 -8.81 -13.66 8.65
CA VAL A 99 -9.77 -12.89 7.83
C VAL A 99 -9.18 -12.56 6.46
N HIS A 100 -7.91 -12.16 6.40
CA HIS A 100 -7.23 -11.84 5.16
C HIS A 100 -7.22 -13.03 4.20
N ARG A 101 -6.84 -14.22 4.65
CA ARG A 101 -6.77 -15.45 3.82
C ARG A 101 -8.12 -15.92 3.29
N VAL A 102 -9.22 -15.57 3.95
CA VAL A 102 -10.59 -15.88 3.49
C VAL A 102 -11.03 -14.94 2.37
N ASN A 103 -10.52 -13.69 2.35
CA ASN A 103 -11.02 -12.64 1.48
C ASN A 103 -10.06 -12.24 0.36
N HIS A 104 -8.77 -12.55 0.50
CA HIS A 104 -7.69 -12.12 -0.40
C HIS A 104 -6.70 -13.27 -0.63
N PRO A 105 -6.03 -13.29 -1.79
CA PRO A 105 -4.88 -14.17 -2.00
C PRO A 105 -3.79 -13.88 -0.96
N SER A 106 -3.35 -14.92 -0.25
CA SER A 106 -2.44 -14.77 0.90
C SER A 106 -1.01 -14.36 0.53
N ASP A 107 -0.64 -14.51 -0.74
CA ASP A 107 0.71 -14.29 -1.26
C ASP A 107 0.80 -13.06 -2.18
N GLN A 108 -0.26 -12.27 -2.32
CA GLN A 108 -0.28 -11.14 -3.26
C GLN A 108 -0.33 -9.77 -2.58
N VAL A 109 0.50 -8.86 -3.08
CA VAL A 109 0.56 -7.46 -2.65
C VAL A 109 0.37 -6.55 -3.86
N GLN A 110 -0.57 -5.61 -3.79
CA GLN A 110 -0.78 -4.63 -4.85
C GLN A 110 0.33 -3.56 -4.83
N LEU A 111 1.02 -3.42 -5.96
CA LEU A 111 2.08 -2.42 -6.15
C LEU A 111 1.52 -1.18 -6.85
N CYS A 112 1.59 -0.03 -6.20
CA CYS A 112 1.15 1.25 -6.76
C CYS A 112 2.33 2.21 -6.92
N THR A 113 2.42 2.93 -8.04
CA THR A 113 3.32 4.08 -8.17
C THR A 113 2.52 5.37 -8.09
N LEU A 114 3.02 6.38 -7.39
CA LEU A 114 2.37 7.68 -7.23
C LEU A 114 3.26 8.81 -7.77
N LEU A 115 2.70 9.62 -8.65
CA LEU A 115 3.35 10.82 -9.19
C LEU A 115 2.68 12.09 -8.66
N ASN A 116 3.49 13.03 -8.17
CA ASN A 116 3.04 14.39 -7.87
C ASN A 116 2.93 15.20 -9.17
N ILE A 117 1.72 15.30 -9.73
CA ILE A 117 1.49 16.01 -10.99
C ILE A 117 1.34 17.52 -10.79
N LYS A 118 1.15 18.00 -9.55
CA LYS A 118 1.20 19.42 -9.19
C LYS A 118 1.67 19.56 -7.75
N THR A 119 2.89 20.06 -7.57
CA THR A 119 3.56 20.19 -6.27
C THR A 119 3.33 21.55 -5.60
N GLY A 120 3.12 21.55 -4.28
CA GLY A 120 3.13 22.76 -3.44
C GLY A 120 1.98 23.74 -3.74
N GLY A 121 1.96 24.91 -3.13
CA GLY A 121 0.94 25.95 -3.43
C GLY A 121 -0.50 25.52 -3.10
N CYS A 122 -0.69 24.70 -2.07
CA CYS A 122 -2.02 24.27 -1.62
C CYS A 122 -2.56 25.26 -0.59
N GLY A 123 -3.81 25.72 -0.77
CA GLY A 123 -4.45 26.68 0.16
C GLY A 123 -4.87 26.09 1.51
N GLU A 124 -4.76 24.78 1.65
CA GLU A 124 -5.20 24.01 2.81
C GLU A 124 -4.16 24.04 3.94
N ASP A 125 -4.60 23.84 5.18
CA ASP A 125 -3.76 23.99 6.38
C ASP A 125 -3.46 22.68 7.11
N CYS A 126 -3.45 21.54 6.41
CA CYS A 126 -3.14 20.26 7.02
C CYS A 126 -1.79 20.29 7.76
N SER A 127 -1.82 20.11 9.08
CA SER A 127 -0.66 20.28 9.97
C SER A 127 0.50 19.30 9.70
N TYR A 128 0.25 18.21 8.97
CA TYR A 128 1.25 17.24 8.54
C TYR A 128 1.84 17.51 7.15
N CYS A 129 1.25 18.41 6.34
CA CYS A 129 1.47 18.42 4.90
C CYS A 129 2.52 19.45 4.47
N ALA A 130 3.63 18.98 3.90
CA ALA A 130 4.68 19.81 3.30
C ALA A 130 4.21 20.70 2.14
N GLN A 131 3.07 20.38 1.53
CA GLN A 131 2.55 21.09 0.35
C GLN A 131 1.63 22.27 0.70
N SER A 132 1.32 22.47 1.98
CA SER A 132 0.53 23.60 2.46
C SER A 132 1.28 24.92 2.29
N SER A 133 0.63 25.91 1.66
CA SER A 133 1.13 27.28 1.58
C SER A 133 1.20 27.98 2.93
N LYS A 134 0.58 27.44 3.99
CA LYS A 134 0.69 27.99 5.36
C LYS A 134 2.08 27.76 5.96
N TYR A 135 2.81 26.75 5.49
CA TYR A 135 4.11 26.35 6.04
C TYR A 135 5.24 26.43 5.01
N SER A 136 4.98 26.94 3.79
CA SER A 136 5.92 26.91 2.67
C SER A 136 7.28 27.54 2.99
N ASP A 137 7.28 28.65 3.75
CA ASP A 137 8.50 29.39 4.07
C ASP A 137 9.42 28.60 5.02
N LYS A 138 8.84 27.73 5.85
CA LYS A 138 9.58 26.89 6.80
C LYS A 138 9.99 25.55 6.18
N VAL A 139 9.11 24.96 5.38
CA VAL A 139 9.35 23.68 4.72
C VAL A 139 10.34 23.83 3.55
N GLY A 140 10.33 24.98 2.87
CA GLY A 140 11.20 25.24 1.71
C GLY A 140 10.78 24.51 0.43
N LEU A 141 9.56 23.97 0.37
CA LEU A 141 9.05 23.30 -0.82
C LEU A 141 8.66 24.31 -1.90
N LYS A 142 9.34 24.25 -3.05
CA LYS A 142 9.01 25.08 -4.21
C LYS A 142 7.74 24.57 -4.91
N ALA A 143 6.80 25.47 -5.15
CA ALA A 143 5.60 25.15 -5.93
C ALA A 143 5.94 24.94 -7.41
N GLU A 144 5.34 23.93 -8.02
CA GLU A 144 5.49 23.60 -9.42
C GLU A 144 4.14 23.66 -10.14
N LYS A 145 4.20 23.92 -11.45
CA LYS A 145 3.00 23.91 -12.29
C LYS A 145 2.52 22.47 -12.49
N LEU A 146 1.25 22.33 -12.86
CA LEU A 146 0.70 21.06 -13.32
C LEU A 146 1.55 20.52 -14.47
N THR A 147 2.00 19.27 -14.37
CA THR A 147 2.78 18.58 -15.39
C THR A 147 2.01 18.51 -16.71
N GLU A 148 2.73 18.45 -17.84
CA GLU A 148 2.13 18.16 -19.14
C GLU A 148 1.80 16.66 -19.26
N VAL A 149 0.96 16.28 -20.23
CA VAL A 149 0.45 14.90 -20.36
C VAL A 149 1.57 13.89 -20.65
N GLU A 150 2.43 14.17 -21.64
CA GLU A 150 3.45 13.20 -22.08
C GLU A 150 4.45 12.80 -20.99
N PRO A 151 5.03 13.72 -20.19
CA PRO A 151 5.88 13.33 -19.07
C PRO A 151 5.17 12.38 -18.08
N VAL A 152 3.89 12.59 -17.80
CA VAL A 152 3.11 11.69 -16.93
C VAL A 152 2.99 10.29 -17.54
N LEU A 153 2.76 10.20 -18.85
CA LEU A 153 2.69 8.90 -19.55
C LEU A 153 4.04 8.18 -19.65
N VAL A 154 5.16 8.92 -19.68
CA VAL A 154 6.51 8.34 -19.57
C VAL A 154 6.70 7.69 -18.20
N GLU A 155 6.36 8.40 -17.11
CA GLU A 155 6.46 7.85 -15.75
C GLU A 155 5.51 6.67 -15.54
N ALA A 156 4.30 6.71 -16.10
CA ALA A 156 3.38 5.57 -16.05
C ALA A 156 3.94 4.34 -16.78
N ARG A 157 4.60 4.52 -17.94
CA ARG A 157 5.24 3.41 -18.67
C ARG A 157 6.38 2.80 -17.86
N LYS A 158 7.18 3.64 -17.23
CA LYS A 158 8.24 3.21 -16.32
C LYS A 158 7.67 2.42 -15.13
N ALA A 159 6.61 2.93 -14.49
CA ALA A 159 5.95 2.25 -13.39
C ALA A 159 5.43 0.86 -13.79
N LYS A 160 4.75 0.76 -14.94
CA LYS A 160 4.27 -0.51 -15.49
C LYS A 160 5.41 -1.50 -15.73
N ALA A 161 6.46 -1.05 -16.40
CA ALA A 161 7.62 -1.90 -16.72
C ALA A 161 8.29 -2.46 -15.46
N ASN A 162 8.17 -1.76 -14.33
CA ASN A 162 8.67 -2.19 -13.01
C ASN A 162 7.60 -2.88 -12.15
N GLY A 163 6.53 -3.41 -12.76
CA GLY A 163 5.54 -4.24 -12.07
C GLY A 163 4.47 -3.50 -11.26
N SER A 164 4.37 -2.18 -11.38
CA SER A 164 3.23 -1.46 -10.77
C SER A 164 1.94 -1.79 -11.49
N THR A 165 0.88 -2.00 -10.72
CA THR A 165 -0.46 -2.33 -11.25
C THR A 165 -1.36 -1.11 -11.37
N ARG A 166 -1.18 -0.15 -10.47
CA ARG A 166 -1.95 1.09 -10.39
C ARG A 166 -1.03 2.29 -10.43
N PHE A 167 -1.33 3.24 -11.31
CA PHE A 167 -0.64 4.52 -11.39
C PHE A 167 -1.51 5.61 -10.78
N CYS A 168 -0.99 6.27 -9.76
CA CYS A 168 -1.70 7.28 -8.99
C CYS A 168 -1.13 8.68 -9.32
N MET A 169 -2.00 9.68 -9.43
CA MET A 169 -1.62 11.06 -9.70
C MET A 169 -2.17 11.99 -8.61
N GLY A 170 -1.28 12.70 -7.92
CA GLY A 170 -1.67 13.64 -6.87
C GLY A 170 -1.46 15.10 -7.29
N ALA A 171 -2.43 15.96 -6.96
CA ALA A 171 -2.33 17.40 -7.16
C ALA A 171 -2.53 18.13 -5.82
N ALA A 172 -1.65 19.07 -5.52
CA ALA A 172 -1.73 19.92 -4.33
C ALA A 172 -2.80 21.01 -4.48
N TRP A 173 -4.07 20.60 -4.54
CA TRP A 173 -5.24 21.48 -4.63
C TRP A 173 -6.26 21.15 -3.55
N ARG A 174 -7.04 22.18 -3.17
CA ARG A 174 -8.24 22.02 -2.36
C ARG A 174 -9.34 21.29 -3.13
N ASP A 175 -9.60 21.78 -4.33
CA ASP A 175 -10.70 21.41 -5.22
C ASP A 175 -10.31 21.71 -6.68
N LEU A 176 -11.25 21.57 -7.61
CA LEU A 176 -11.07 21.90 -9.02
C LEU A 176 -11.66 23.26 -9.42
N SER A 177 -12.13 24.05 -8.45
CA SER A 177 -12.76 25.36 -8.67
C SER A 177 -11.81 26.31 -9.41
N GLY A 178 -12.25 26.84 -10.56
CA GLY A 178 -11.42 27.73 -11.39
C GLY A 178 -10.28 27.03 -12.16
N ARG A 179 -10.19 25.69 -12.14
CA ARG A 179 -9.08 24.92 -12.73
C ARG A 179 -9.47 24.16 -14.01
N LYS A 180 -10.41 24.66 -14.80
CA LYS A 180 -10.98 23.97 -15.98
C LYS A 180 -9.91 23.40 -16.94
N ARG A 181 -8.94 24.22 -17.37
CA ARG A 181 -7.85 23.78 -18.25
C ARG A 181 -6.95 22.70 -17.62
N GLY A 182 -6.72 22.80 -16.31
CA GLY A 182 -5.95 21.80 -15.56
C GLY A 182 -6.71 20.48 -15.45
N PHE A 183 -8.02 20.55 -15.22
CA PHE A 183 -8.88 19.38 -15.16
C PHE A 183 -8.98 18.67 -16.52
N GLU A 184 -9.21 19.41 -17.62
CA GLU A 184 -9.19 18.86 -18.99
C GLU A 184 -7.88 18.15 -19.32
N ARG A 185 -6.75 18.66 -18.81
CA ARG A 185 -5.46 18.00 -18.97
C ARG A 185 -5.36 16.71 -18.17
N ILE A 186 -5.89 16.67 -16.95
CA ILE A 186 -5.91 15.47 -16.11
C ILE A 186 -6.79 14.39 -16.73
N LEU A 187 -7.94 14.76 -17.33
CA LEU A 187 -8.77 13.80 -18.08
C LEU A 187 -7.95 13.11 -19.19
N LYS A 188 -7.14 13.87 -19.94
CA LYS A 188 -6.22 13.30 -20.95
C LYS A 188 -5.12 12.42 -20.35
N MET A 189 -4.64 12.73 -19.14
CA MET A 189 -3.69 11.85 -18.43
C MET A 189 -4.35 10.54 -18.04
N VAL A 190 -5.57 10.59 -17.48
CA VAL A 190 -6.36 9.41 -17.11
C VAL A 190 -6.64 8.55 -18.34
N GLU A 191 -7.13 9.17 -19.42
CA GLU A 191 -7.33 8.50 -20.71
C GLU A 191 -6.05 7.84 -21.19
N GLY A 192 -4.91 8.53 -21.17
CA GLY A 192 -3.63 7.99 -21.64
C GLY A 192 -3.11 6.81 -20.81
N VAL A 193 -3.32 6.82 -19.48
CA VAL A 193 -2.94 5.70 -18.59
C VAL A 193 -3.88 4.50 -18.78
N ARG A 194 -5.18 4.75 -18.99
CA ARG A 194 -6.17 3.69 -19.22
C ARG A 194 -6.10 3.14 -20.64
N SER A 195 -5.66 3.96 -21.60
CA SER A 195 -5.72 3.66 -23.04
C SER A 195 -4.95 2.40 -23.42
N TYR A 196 -5.59 1.64 -24.30
CA TYR A 196 -4.99 0.57 -25.09
C TYR A 196 -5.11 0.95 -26.56
N ILE A 197 -3.98 1.04 -27.28
CA ILE A 197 -3.98 1.25 -28.75
C ILE A 197 -3.25 0.08 -29.40
N PRO A 198 -3.99 -0.92 -29.95
CA PRO A 198 -3.40 -2.12 -30.55
C PRO A 198 -2.42 -1.82 -31.69
N ALA A 199 -2.67 -0.75 -32.46
CA ALA A 199 -1.94 -0.44 -33.69
C ALA A 199 -0.48 0.03 -33.48
N ILE A 200 -0.07 0.40 -32.27
CA ILE A 200 1.25 0.98 -31.99
C ILE A 200 1.88 0.51 -30.65
N ASP A 201 1.40 -0.59 -30.09
CA ASP A 201 1.91 -1.18 -28.83
C ASP A 201 2.07 -0.17 -27.68
N ARG A 202 1.15 0.78 -27.57
CA ARG A 202 1.12 1.81 -26.51
C ARG A 202 0.16 1.44 -25.39
N ALA A 203 0.23 0.21 -24.90
CA ALA A 203 -0.64 -0.27 -23.85
C ALA A 203 -0.07 0.07 -22.47
N LEU A 204 -0.62 1.07 -21.79
CA LEU A 204 -0.47 1.15 -20.34
C LEU A 204 -1.45 0.19 -19.67
N ASP A 205 -2.75 0.34 -19.94
CA ASP A 205 -3.78 -0.49 -19.32
C ASP A 205 -3.53 -0.72 -17.83
N MET A 206 -3.19 0.37 -17.14
CA MET A 206 -3.01 0.31 -15.70
C MET A 206 -4.31 0.72 -15.05
N GLU A 207 -4.52 0.24 -13.83
CA GLU A 207 -5.46 0.93 -12.95
C GLU A 207 -4.97 2.36 -12.76
N VAL A 208 -5.88 3.32 -12.76
CA VAL A 208 -5.53 4.74 -12.69
C VAL A 208 -6.29 5.40 -11.56
N CYS A 209 -5.53 6.08 -10.71
CA CYS A 209 -6.04 6.76 -9.52
C CYS A 209 -5.65 8.23 -9.52
N THR A 210 -6.53 9.08 -9.02
CA THR A 210 -6.22 10.50 -8.80
C THR A 210 -6.58 10.95 -7.39
N THR A 211 -5.88 11.96 -6.89
CA THR A 211 -6.24 12.72 -5.67
C THR A 211 -6.13 14.20 -5.98
N LEU A 212 -7.26 14.85 -6.24
CA LEU A 212 -7.35 16.22 -6.74
C LEU A 212 -8.06 17.16 -5.75
N GLY A 213 -8.33 16.69 -4.53
CA GLY A 213 -9.12 17.40 -3.53
C GLY A 213 -10.60 16.99 -3.54
N MET A 214 -11.50 17.93 -3.21
CA MET A 214 -12.95 17.74 -3.28
C MET A 214 -13.44 17.81 -4.73
N LEU A 215 -14.40 16.95 -5.06
CA LEU A 215 -15.02 16.87 -6.38
C LEU A 215 -16.51 17.16 -6.31
N SER A 216 -17.05 17.78 -7.36
CA SER A 216 -18.50 17.74 -7.61
C SER A 216 -18.91 16.41 -8.27
N PRO A 217 -20.19 16.02 -8.20
CA PRO A 217 -20.71 14.84 -8.92
C PRO A 217 -20.39 14.86 -10.42
N GLU A 218 -20.46 16.01 -11.07
CA GLU A 218 -20.18 16.15 -12.51
C GLU A 218 -18.70 15.91 -12.83
N GLN A 219 -17.80 16.32 -11.94
CA GLN A 219 -16.36 16.10 -12.10
C GLN A 219 -16.02 14.61 -11.89
N ALA A 220 -16.66 13.95 -10.91
CA ALA A 220 -16.53 12.52 -10.72
C ALA A 220 -17.00 11.74 -11.97
N GLN A 221 -18.15 12.12 -12.55
CA GLN A 221 -18.64 11.51 -13.80
C GLN A 221 -17.69 11.72 -14.99
N GLN A 222 -17.10 12.91 -15.12
CA GLN A 222 -16.11 13.16 -16.18
C GLN A 222 -14.84 12.31 -16.00
N LEU A 223 -14.37 12.14 -14.76
CA LEU A 223 -13.24 11.26 -14.45
C LEU A 223 -13.57 9.79 -14.74
N LYS A 224 -14.77 9.32 -14.36
CA LYS A 224 -15.22 7.95 -14.70
C LYS A 224 -15.20 7.73 -16.21
N LYS A 225 -15.78 8.67 -16.97
CA LYS A 225 -15.82 8.61 -18.43
C LYS A 225 -14.43 8.60 -19.07
N ALA A 226 -13.47 9.31 -18.49
CA ALA A 226 -12.07 9.29 -18.92
C ALA A 226 -11.37 7.95 -18.62
N GLY A 227 -11.96 7.10 -17.77
CA GLY A 227 -11.44 5.79 -17.40
C GLY A 227 -10.82 5.72 -16.01
N LEU A 228 -11.15 6.65 -15.11
CA LEU A 228 -10.62 6.62 -13.74
C LEU A 228 -11.14 5.40 -12.98
N THR A 229 -10.23 4.58 -12.43
CA THR A 229 -10.61 3.34 -11.72
C THR A 229 -10.78 3.57 -10.22
N ALA A 230 -9.98 4.47 -9.63
CA ALA A 230 -10.06 4.81 -8.21
C ALA A 230 -9.86 6.31 -7.95
N TYR A 231 -10.46 6.83 -6.89
CA TYR A 231 -10.21 8.20 -6.42
C TYR A 231 -9.79 8.18 -4.95
N ASN A 232 -8.65 8.81 -4.65
CA ASN A 232 -8.14 8.91 -3.29
C ASN A 232 -8.67 10.17 -2.61
N HIS A 233 -9.38 9.98 -1.49
CA HIS A 233 -9.86 11.06 -0.65
C HIS A 233 -9.98 10.57 0.81
N ASN A 234 -8.90 10.70 1.58
CA ASN A 234 -8.82 10.21 2.96
C ASN A 234 -9.85 10.86 3.90
N LEU A 235 -9.99 10.37 5.13
CA LEU A 235 -10.57 11.14 6.24
C LEU A 235 -9.51 11.57 7.25
N ASP A 236 -8.28 11.05 7.12
CA ASP A 236 -7.07 11.35 7.89
C ASP A 236 -7.12 10.82 9.34
N THR A 237 -8.19 11.10 10.08
CA THR A 237 -8.38 10.70 11.49
C THR A 237 -9.88 10.65 11.83
N SER A 238 -10.22 10.53 13.11
CA SER A 238 -11.59 10.61 13.62
C SER A 238 -12.23 11.97 13.33
N ARG A 239 -13.56 11.99 13.38
CA ARG A 239 -14.34 13.23 13.24
C ARG A 239 -14.04 14.23 14.35
N GLU A 240 -13.79 13.73 15.56
CA GLU A 240 -13.54 14.51 16.77
C GLU A 240 -12.13 15.12 16.78
N TYR A 241 -11.14 14.45 16.21
CA TYR A 241 -9.76 14.93 16.15
C TYR A 241 -9.47 15.76 14.89
N TYR A 242 -10.24 15.60 13.82
CA TYR A 242 -10.05 16.30 12.55
C TYR A 242 -9.81 17.82 12.68
N PRO A 243 -10.60 18.59 13.47
CA PRO A 243 -10.43 20.04 13.60
C PRO A 243 -9.12 20.48 14.26
N LYS A 244 -8.39 19.57 14.91
CA LYS A 244 -7.06 19.86 15.48
C LYS A 244 -5.94 19.77 14.43
N VAL A 245 -6.21 19.09 13.32
CA VAL A 245 -5.22 18.80 12.26
C VAL A 245 -5.47 19.64 11.02
N ILE A 246 -6.75 19.86 10.67
CA ILE A 246 -7.18 20.54 9.45
C ILE A 246 -8.37 21.45 9.81
N THR A 247 -8.27 22.74 9.51
CA THR A 247 -9.35 23.71 9.78
C THR A 247 -9.95 24.30 8.52
N THR A 248 -9.25 24.22 7.39
CA THR A 248 -9.75 24.75 6.10
C THR A 248 -10.87 23.91 5.47
N ARG A 249 -11.19 22.74 6.03
CA ARG A 249 -12.28 21.85 5.57
C ARG A 249 -13.08 21.31 6.73
N LYS A 250 -14.33 20.96 6.44
CA LYS A 250 -15.17 20.16 7.34
C LYS A 250 -15.04 18.68 6.99
N TYR A 251 -15.24 17.83 7.99
CA TYR A 251 -15.23 16.38 7.83
C TYR A 251 -16.28 15.90 6.82
N ASP A 252 -17.50 16.47 6.89
CA ASP A 252 -18.61 16.08 6.03
C ASP A 252 -18.40 16.45 4.55
N GLU A 253 -17.68 17.54 4.23
CA GLU A 253 -17.32 17.87 2.84
C GLU A 253 -16.51 16.73 2.18
N ARG A 254 -15.77 15.97 2.99
CA ARG A 254 -15.02 14.80 2.52
C ARG A 254 -15.92 13.62 2.25
N LEU A 255 -16.86 13.37 3.14
CA LEU A 255 -17.87 12.32 2.96
C LEU A 255 -18.75 12.58 1.74
N GLU A 256 -19.12 13.84 1.49
CA GLU A 256 -19.81 14.26 0.26
C GLU A 256 -18.98 13.94 -0.99
N THR A 257 -17.68 14.19 -0.96
CA THR A 257 -16.77 13.81 -2.05
C THR A 257 -16.73 12.30 -2.24
N LEU A 258 -16.67 11.52 -1.15
CA LEU A 258 -16.72 10.05 -1.23
C LEU A 258 -18.02 9.54 -1.84
N ALA A 259 -19.15 10.15 -1.48
CA ALA A 259 -20.45 9.83 -2.06
C ALA A 259 -20.47 10.11 -3.57
N ALA A 260 -20.02 11.28 -4.01
CA ALA A 260 -19.95 11.64 -5.42
C ALA A 260 -19.06 10.69 -6.24
N VAL A 261 -17.89 10.29 -5.70
CA VAL A 261 -16.99 9.31 -6.33
C VAL A 261 -17.67 7.96 -6.50
N ARG A 262 -18.32 7.46 -5.45
CA ARG A 262 -19.00 6.17 -5.47
C ARG A 262 -20.21 6.18 -6.41
N GLU A 263 -21.03 7.23 -6.39
CA GLU A 263 -22.18 7.39 -7.28
C GLU A 263 -21.77 7.46 -8.75
N ALA A 264 -20.58 7.97 -9.04
CA ALA A 264 -19.98 7.92 -10.37
C ALA A 264 -19.45 6.53 -10.77
N GLY A 265 -19.55 5.51 -9.90
CA GLY A 265 -19.03 4.17 -10.19
C GLY A 265 -17.50 4.09 -10.17
N ILE A 266 -16.83 4.97 -9.42
CA ILE A 266 -15.38 4.95 -9.21
C ILE A 266 -15.08 4.29 -7.86
N SER A 267 -14.00 3.51 -7.79
CA SER A 267 -13.57 2.89 -6.53
C SER A 267 -13.08 3.94 -5.53
N VAL A 268 -13.54 3.86 -4.29
CA VAL A 268 -13.12 4.78 -3.22
C VAL A 268 -11.81 4.28 -2.60
N CYS A 269 -10.80 5.14 -2.57
CA CYS A 269 -9.59 4.95 -1.77
C CYS A 269 -9.60 5.98 -0.63
N SER A 270 -9.92 5.55 0.59
CA SER A 270 -10.03 6.45 1.75
C SER A 270 -9.52 5.79 3.01
N GLY A 271 -8.64 6.47 3.72
CA GLY A 271 -8.08 6.01 4.99
C GLY A 271 -7.52 7.18 5.80
N GLY A 272 -6.38 6.98 6.47
CA GLY A 272 -5.83 8.02 7.34
C GLY A 272 -4.36 7.92 7.68
N ILE A 273 -3.97 8.72 8.67
CA ILE A 273 -2.59 8.90 9.13
C ILE A 273 -2.54 8.61 10.63
N ILE A 274 -1.66 7.70 11.03
CA ILE A 274 -1.35 7.42 12.43
C ILE A 274 -0.23 8.36 12.88
N GLY A 275 -0.30 8.87 14.10
CA GLY A 275 0.76 9.68 14.73
C GLY A 275 0.59 11.19 14.61
N LEU A 276 -0.60 11.67 14.24
CA LEU A 276 -1.00 13.08 14.27
C LEU A 276 -1.14 13.67 15.69
N GLY A 277 -0.94 12.84 16.72
CA GLY A 277 -1.24 13.14 18.13
C GLY A 277 -2.63 12.64 18.55
N GLU A 278 -3.33 11.94 17.66
CA GLU A 278 -4.59 11.27 17.93
C GLU A 278 -4.40 10.10 18.91
N ASP A 279 -5.45 9.76 19.64
CA ASP A 279 -5.43 8.60 20.54
C ASP A 279 -5.92 7.31 19.85
N ASP A 280 -5.92 6.20 20.58
CA ASP A 280 -6.41 4.92 20.08
C ASP A 280 -7.90 4.96 19.70
N GLY A 281 -8.72 5.70 20.45
CA GLY A 281 -10.14 5.88 20.18
C GLY A 281 -10.39 6.67 18.89
N ASP A 282 -9.49 7.57 18.51
CA ASP A 282 -9.54 8.28 17.24
C ASP A 282 -9.25 7.35 16.05
N ARG A 283 -8.27 6.46 16.18
CA ARG A 283 -7.95 5.44 15.17
C ARG A 283 -9.12 4.47 14.97
N VAL A 284 -9.75 4.06 16.08
CA VAL A 284 -11.00 3.29 16.08
C VAL A 284 -12.13 4.07 15.41
N GLY A 285 -12.28 5.35 15.71
CA GLY A 285 -13.28 6.23 15.10
C GLY A 285 -13.16 6.30 13.57
N LEU A 286 -11.94 6.42 13.05
CA LEU A 286 -11.67 6.40 11.61
C LEU A 286 -12.09 5.07 10.95
N ILE A 287 -11.68 3.93 11.53
CA ILE A 287 -12.03 2.61 10.99
C ILE A 287 -13.53 2.37 11.05
N TRP A 288 -14.17 2.78 12.16
CA TRP A 288 -15.60 2.72 12.32
C TRP A 288 -16.32 3.57 11.26
N GLU A 289 -15.93 4.84 11.05
CA GLU A 289 -16.55 5.70 10.03
C GLU A 289 -16.48 5.08 8.62
N MET A 290 -15.36 4.44 8.26
CA MET A 290 -15.25 3.70 6.98
C MET A 290 -16.23 2.53 6.88
N SER A 291 -16.51 1.84 7.99
CA SER A 291 -17.48 0.74 8.03
C SER A 291 -18.93 1.20 7.94
N GLN A 292 -19.21 2.49 8.22
CA GLN A 292 -20.54 3.07 8.12
C GLN A 292 -20.87 3.59 6.71
N LEU A 293 -19.88 3.67 5.82
CA LEU A 293 -20.14 4.02 4.42
C LEU A 293 -21.09 2.98 3.81
N PRO A 294 -22.06 3.37 2.96
CA PRO A 294 -22.97 2.39 2.34
C PRO A 294 -22.26 1.32 1.50
N GLU A 295 -21.00 1.56 1.12
CA GLU A 295 -20.08 0.55 0.63
C GLU A 295 -18.70 0.84 1.25
N ALA A 296 -18.04 -0.18 1.79
CA ALA A 296 -16.67 -0.05 2.30
C ALA A 296 -15.72 0.47 1.20
N PRO A 297 -14.68 1.24 1.55
CA PRO A 297 -13.72 1.70 0.56
C PRO A 297 -13.03 0.50 -0.11
N GLU A 298 -12.76 0.59 -1.41
CA GLU A 298 -12.00 -0.44 -2.13
C GLU A 298 -10.59 -0.57 -1.56
N SER A 299 -9.98 0.57 -1.22
CA SER A 299 -8.65 0.64 -0.63
C SER A 299 -8.69 1.53 0.61
N PHE A 300 -8.20 1.01 1.74
CA PHE A 300 -8.01 1.74 3.00
C PHE A 300 -6.50 1.96 3.23
N PRO A 301 -5.95 3.11 2.83
CA PRO A 301 -4.56 3.45 3.11
C PRO A 301 -4.33 3.79 4.59
N VAL A 302 -3.36 3.10 5.18
CA VAL A 302 -2.79 3.39 6.50
C VAL A 302 -1.43 4.02 6.29
N ASN A 303 -1.33 5.31 6.62
CA ASN A 303 -0.08 6.06 6.55
C ASN A 303 0.48 6.21 7.97
N ALA A 304 1.77 6.00 8.15
CA ALA A 304 2.46 6.47 9.35
C ALA A 304 2.89 7.92 9.10
N LEU A 305 2.71 8.80 10.10
CA LEU A 305 3.12 10.20 9.99
C LEU A 305 4.60 10.27 9.61
N VAL A 306 4.88 11.00 8.53
CA VAL A 306 6.23 11.46 8.22
C VAL A 306 6.36 12.87 8.81
N ALA A 307 7.11 13.00 9.91
CA ALA A 307 7.36 14.28 10.55
C ALA A 307 8.30 15.13 9.67
N ILE A 308 7.73 16.07 8.90
CA ILE A 308 8.48 16.86 7.93
C ILE A 308 8.93 18.19 8.58
N PRO A 309 10.23 18.53 8.53
CA PRO A 309 10.73 19.82 9.01
C PRO A 309 9.94 21.01 8.44
N GLY A 310 9.60 21.95 9.32
CA GLY A 310 8.82 23.16 9.02
C GLY A 310 7.30 22.99 9.14
N THR A 311 6.79 21.76 9.21
CA THR A 311 5.36 21.52 9.48
C THR A 311 5.07 21.61 10.99
N PRO A 312 3.83 21.94 11.42
CA PRO A 312 3.48 21.93 12.84
C PRO A 312 3.74 20.60 13.56
N LEU A 313 3.72 19.48 12.84
CA LEU A 313 3.94 18.14 13.39
C LEU A 313 5.39 17.64 13.20
N GLU A 314 6.34 18.52 12.88
CA GLU A 314 7.74 18.14 12.63
C GLU A 314 8.44 17.44 13.83
N LYS A 315 7.92 17.62 15.05
CA LYS A 315 8.50 17.08 16.29
C LYS A 315 7.69 15.92 16.88
N ASN A 316 6.67 15.44 16.18
CA ASN A 316 5.92 14.29 16.66
C ASN A 316 6.80 13.04 16.65
N ASP A 317 6.59 12.20 17.67
CA ASP A 317 7.29 10.92 17.76
C ASP A 317 6.91 9.99 16.61
N ARG A 318 7.86 9.12 16.24
CA ARG A 318 7.61 8.08 15.25
C ARG A 318 6.57 7.09 15.80
N VAL A 319 5.56 6.80 14.98
CA VAL A 319 4.55 5.77 15.24
C VAL A 319 5.23 4.41 15.48
N THR A 320 4.91 3.78 16.61
CA THR A 320 5.46 2.47 16.94
C THR A 320 4.92 1.39 16.00
N VAL A 321 5.69 0.33 15.75
CA VAL A 321 5.20 -0.80 14.95
C VAL A 321 3.97 -1.46 15.58
N THR A 322 3.86 -1.45 16.90
CA THR A 322 2.71 -2.03 17.62
C THR A 322 1.42 -1.28 17.36
N GLU A 323 1.46 0.07 17.30
CA GLU A 323 0.29 0.88 16.92
C GLU A 323 -0.11 0.61 15.47
N LEU A 324 0.87 0.60 14.56
CA LEU A 324 0.64 0.32 13.15
C LEU A 324 0.01 -1.06 12.92
N LEU A 325 0.57 -2.10 13.55
CA LEU A 325 0.05 -3.47 13.47
C LEU A 325 -1.39 -3.56 14.00
N ARG A 326 -1.67 -2.90 15.13
CA ARG A 326 -3.00 -2.87 15.73
C ARG A 326 -4.02 -2.20 14.82
N THR A 327 -3.68 -1.06 14.23
CA THR A 327 -4.56 -0.36 13.28
C THR A 327 -4.78 -1.18 12.00
N ILE A 328 -3.73 -1.75 11.40
CA ILE A 328 -3.84 -2.59 10.19
C ILE A 328 -4.70 -3.83 10.46
N ALA A 329 -4.44 -4.55 11.55
CA ALA A 329 -5.18 -5.76 11.89
C ALA A 329 -6.65 -5.47 12.19
N THR A 330 -6.93 -4.38 12.91
CA THR A 330 -8.31 -3.92 13.16
C THR A 330 -9.02 -3.57 11.86
N ALA A 331 -8.36 -2.79 10.99
CA ALA A 331 -8.92 -2.42 9.69
C ALA A 331 -9.21 -3.65 8.82
N ARG A 332 -8.31 -4.65 8.78
CA ARG A 332 -8.55 -5.92 8.06
C ARG A 332 -9.77 -6.67 8.59
N ILE A 333 -9.97 -6.73 9.90
CA ILE A 333 -11.12 -7.44 10.49
C ILE A 333 -12.44 -6.72 10.19
N VAL A 334 -12.45 -5.39 10.32
CA VAL A 334 -13.66 -4.57 10.13
C VAL A 334 -14.01 -4.38 8.64
N LEU A 335 -12.99 -4.28 7.79
CA LEU A 335 -13.09 -4.05 6.34
C LEU A 335 -12.50 -5.25 5.57
N PRO A 336 -13.13 -6.45 5.66
CA PRO A 336 -12.54 -7.70 5.19
C PRO A 336 -12.25 -7.73 3.69
N THR A 337 -13.07 -7.05 2.88
CA THR A 337 -12.95 -7.03 1.41
C THR A 337 -12.06 -5.89 0.89
N SER A 338 -11.71 -4.92 1.73
CA SER A 338 -10.87 -3.78 1.34
C SER A 338 -9.41 -4.18 1.18
N ILE A 339 -8.71 -3.55 0.23
CA ILE A 339 -7.26 -3.56 0.15
C ILE A 339 -6.73 -2.66 1.28
N ILE A 340 -5.94 -3.20 2.20
CA ILE A 340 -5.32 -2.41 3.27
C ILE A 340 -3.92 -2.03 2.80
N ARG A 341 -3.70 -0.73 2.54
CA ARG A 341 -2.44 -0.25 1.96
C ARG A 341 -1.53 0.30 3.04
N PHE A 342 -0.37 -0.32 3.24
CA PHE A 342 0.71 0.28 4.03
C PHE A 342 1.44 1.31 3.16
N ALA A 343 1.09 2.58 3.36
CA ALA A 343 1.41 3.67 2.43
C ALA A 343 2.59 4.52 2.93
N ALA A 344 2.38 5.80 3.23
CA ALA A 344 3.46 6.71 3.61
C ALA A 344 4.11 6.32 4.95
N GLY A 345 5.39 6.64 5.10
CA GLY A 345 6.18 6.35 6.30
C GLY A 345 6.81 4.95 6.35
N ARG A 346 6.45 4.06 5.42
CA ARG A 346 6.93 2.67 5.37
C ARG A 346 8.45 2.51 5.39
N ILE A 347 9.19 3.37 4.68
CA ILE A 347 10.66 3.33 4.62
C ILE A 347 11.33 3.46 5.99
N SER A 348 10.62 3.98 7.00
CA SER A 348 11.13 4.09 8.37
C SER A 348 11.05 2.78 9.16
N TYR A 349 10.47 1.73 8.61
CA TYR A 349 10.29 0.43 9.27
C TYR A 349 11.24 -0.60 8.66
N SER A 350 11.83 -1.42 9.52
CA SER A 350 12.66 -2.55 9.13
C SER A 350 11.87 -3.58 8.31
N GLU A 351 12.57 -4.38 7.53
CA GLU A 351 11.97 -5.41 6.69
C GLU A 351 11.06 -6.37 7.49
N SER A 352 11.46 -6.80 8.69
CA SER A 352 10.65 -7.68 9.53
C SER A 352 9.38 -7.00 10.07
N GLU A 353 9.45 -5.70 10.40
CA GLU A 353 8.27 -4.92 10.80
C GLU A 353 7.28 -4.79 9.62
N GLN A 354 7.78 -4.57 8.40
CA GLN A 354 6.94 -4.55 7.20
C GLN A 354 6.33 -5.94 6.91
N ALA A 355 7.10 -7.02 7.04
CA ALA A 355 6.62 -8.39 6.90
C ALA A 355 5.47 -8.71 7.88
N MET A 356 5.60 -8.25 9.14
CA MET A 356 4.53 -8.37 10.13
C MET A 356 3.27 -7.58 9.75
N CYS A 357 3.42 -6.42 9.11
CA CYS A 357 2.27 -5.66 8.59
C CYS A 357 1.53 -6.42 7.48
N PHE A 358 2.25 -7.10 6.58
CA PHE A 358 1.62 -7.98 5.59
C PHE A 358 0.89 -9.14 6.26
N MET A 359 1.51 -9.78 7.26
CA MET A 359 0.85 -10.83 8.05
C MET A 359 -0.40 -10.33 8.78
N ALA A 360 -0.38 -9.10 9.28
CA ALA A 360 -1.53 -8.45 9.92
C ALA A 360 -2.65 -8.08 8.94
N GLY A 361 -2.45 -8.25 7.63
CA GLY A 361 -3.48 -8.11 6.61
C GLY A 361 -3.31 -6.92 5.67
N ALA A 362 -2.20 -6.17 5.76
CA ALA A 362 -1.82 -5.24 4.70
C ALA A 362 -1.53 -6.02 3.41
N ASN A 363 -2.02 -5.52 2.28
CA ASN A 363 -1.86 -6.19 0.98
C ASN A 363 -1.72 -5.20 -0.18
N ALA A 364 -1.24 -3.99 0.11
CA ALA A 364 -0.80 -3.03 -0.90
C ALA A 364 0.27 -2.08 -0.37
N ILE A 365 1.10 -1.55 -1.26
CA ILE A 365 2.17 -0.60 -0.97
C ILE A 365 2.35 0.42 -2.10
N PHE A 366 2.95 1.57 -1.76
CA PHE A 366 3.55 2.45 -2.77
C PHE A 366 5.01 2.06 -3.01
N THR A 367 5.42 2.00 -4.27
CA THR A 367 6.77 1.64 -4.71
C THR A 367 7.23 2.59 -5.82
N GLY A 368 8.54 2.87 -5.89
CA GLY A 368 9.14 3.70 -6.94
C GLY A 368 10.25 4.62 -6.45
N GLU A 369 10.54 5.67 -7.21
CA GLU A 369 11.63 6.59 -6.84
C GLU A 369 11.25 7.55 -5.70
N ARG A 370 9.99 7.95 -5.64
CA ARG A 370 9.43 8.86 -4.63
C ARG A 370 7.91 8.72 -4.55
N MET A 371 7.33 9.19 -3.45
CA MET A 371 5.88 9.46 -3.37
C MET A 371 5.59 10.89 -3.85
N LEU A 372 4.80 11.66 -3.09
CA LEU A 372 4.48 13.06 -3.43
C LEU A 372 5.66 13.99 -3.19
N THR A 373 6.16 14.02 -1.96
CA THR A 373 7.26 14.88 -1.51
C THR A 373 8.24 14.15 -0.58
N THR A 374 7.93 12.91 -0.22
CA THR A 374 8.71 12.08 0.71
C THR A 374 9.36 10.92 -0.04
N PRO A 375 10.48 10.37 0.48
CA PRO A 375 11.09 9.18 -0.08
C PRO A 375 10.15 7.98 -0.01
N THR A 376 10.42 6.99 -0.86
CA THR A 376 9.77 5.67 -0.88
C THR A 376 10.81 4.60 -1.19
N SER A 377 10.50 3.33 -0.96
CA SER A 377 11.40 2.24 -1.37
C SER A 377 11.31 2.01 -2.88
N GLY A 378 12.45 1.68 -3.48
CA GLY A 378 12.55 1.42 -4.91
C GLY A 378 11.87 0.12 -5.34
N TRP A 379 11.56 0.00 -6.64
CA TRP A 379 10.92 -1.20 -7.19
C TRP A 379 11.70 -2.49 -6.91
N ASP A 380 13.00 -2.50 -7.20
CA ASP A 380 13.85 -3.69 -7.00
C ASP A 380 13.95 -4.08 -5.52
N GLU A 381 14.05 -3.10 -4.63
CA GLU A 381 14.10 -3.31 -3.18
C GLU A 381 12.80 -3.97 -2.69
N ASP A 382 11.65 -3.43 -3.12
CA ASP A 382 10.33 -3.96 -2.76
C ASP A 382 10.10 -5.36 -3.33
N ILE A 383 10.41 -5.58 -4.61
CA ILE A 383 10.26 -6.89 -5.25
C ILE A 383 11.15 -7.92 -4.55
N SER A 384 12.40 -7.55 -4.25
CA SER A 384 13.35 -8.42 -3.55
C SER A 384 12.87 -8.76 -2.14
N MET A 385 12.36 -7.78 -1.40
CA MET A 385 11.76 -7.98 -0.08
C MET A 385 10.57 -8.94 -0.17
N LEU A 386 9.58 -8.63 -1.01
CA LEU A 386 8.38 -9.47 -1.16
C LEU A 386 8.76 -10.92 -1.50
N THR A 387 9.69 -11.11 -2.43
CA THR A 387 10.18 -12.45 -2.83
C THR A 387 10.78 -13.22 -1.66
N ARG A 388 11.61 -12.59 -0.80
CA ARG A 388 12.19 -13.24 0.39
C ARG A 388 11.13 -13.77 1.36
N TRP A 389 10.00 -13.09 1.45
CA TRP A 389 8.88 -13.46 2.33
C TRP A 389 7.82 -14.34 1.64
N GLY A 390 8.08 -14.79 0.40
CA GLY A 390 7.14 -15.62 -0.36
C GLY A 390 5.91 -14.87 -0.88
N LEU A 391 6.01 -13.55 -0.98
CA LEU A 391 4.98 -12.67 -1.54
C LEU A 391 5.32 -12.28 -2.98
N LYS A 392 4.31 -11.95 -3.77
CA LYS A 392 4.44 -11.48 -5.15
C LYS A 392 3.53 -10.29 -5.43
N GLY A 393 3.85 -9.55 -6.49
CA GLY A 393 2.98 -8.49 -6.99
C GLY A 393 1.63 -9.07 -7.48
N MET A 394 0.53 -8.45 -7.07
CA MET A 394 -0.80 -8.66 -7.68
C MET A 394 -0.77 -8.19 -9.15
N LYS A 395 -1.63 -8.73 -10.02
CA LYS A 395 -1.79 -8.19 -11.39
C LYS A 395 -2.87 -7.10 -11.44
N SER A 396 -2.79 -6.20 -12.42
CA SER A 396 -3.84 -5.18 -12.64
C SER A 396 -5.19 -5.83 -12.90
N PHE A 397 -6.25 -5.25 -12.32
CA PHE A 397 -7.63 -5.74 -12.44
C PHE A 397 -7.82 -7.17 -11.92
N GLU A 398 -6.99 -7.64 -11.00
CA GLU A 398 -7.18 -8.93 -10.32
C GLU A 398 -8.13 -8.81 -9.13
N SER A 399 -8.15 -7.64 -8.47
CA SER A 399 -9.05 -7.35 -7.35
C SER A 399 -10.51 -7.42 -7.79
N ALA A 400 -11.30 -8.26 -7.10
CA ALA A 400 -12.72 -8.45 -7.37
C ALA A 400 -13.52 -7.14 -7.25
N THR A 401 -13.20 -6.31 -6.26
CA THR A 401 -13.88 -5.02 -6.01
C THR A 401 -13.66 -4.03 -7.14
N VAL A 402 -12.43 -3.96 -7.68
CA VAL A 402 -12.14 -3.13 -8.85
C VAL A 402 -12.87 -3.66 -10.08
N ARG A 403 -12.79 -4.98 -10.35
CA ARG A 403 -13.45 -5.60 -11.51
C ARG A 403 -14.97 -5.38 -11.54
N MET A 404 -15.64 -5.41 -10.38
CA MET A 404 -17.08 -5.19 -10.28
C MET A 404 -17.52 -3.78 -10.71
N LYS A 405 -16.62 -2.80 -10.67
CA LYS A 405 -16.87 -1.41 -11.04
C LYS A 405 -16.36 -1.05 -12.45
N GLU A 406 -15.75 -2.00 -13.15
CA GLU A 406 -15.31 -1.78 -14.53
C GLU A 406 -16.45 -2.01 -15.51
N ASP A 407 -16.52 -1.17 -16.55
CA ASP A 407 -17.53 -1.29 -17.59
C ASP A 407 -17.24 -2.51 -18.50
N GLU A 408 -18.27 -3.10 -19.12
CA GLU A 408 -18.12 -4.33 -19.93
C GLU A 408 -17.05 -4.21 -21.04
N ALA A 409 -16.95 -3.05 -21.68
CA ALA A 409 -15.92 -2.81 -22.70
C ALA A 409 -14.50 -2.83 -22.10
N ALA A 410 -14.33 -2.29 -20.90
CA ALA A 410 -13.06 -2.30 -20.18
C ALA A 410 -12.69 -3.71 -19.70
N LEU A 411 -13.68 -4.48 -19.24
CA LEU A 411 -13.53 -5.89 -18.88
C LEU A 411 -13.16 -6.74 -20.10
N LYS A 412 -13.87 -6.59 -21.23
CA LYS A 412 -13.58 -7.32 -22.47
C LYS A 412 -12.17 -7.05 -22.97
N ALA A 413 -11.74 -5.79 -22.98
CA ALA A 413 -10.37 -5.44 -23.35
C ALA A 413 -9.34 -6.07 -22.39
N THR A 414 -9.67 -6.20 -21.10
CA THR A 414 -8.82 -6.85 -20.08
C THR A 414 -8.68 -8.35 -20.33
N GLU A 415 -9.78 -9.03 -20.62
CA GLU A 415 -9.76 -10.47 -20.89
C GLU A 415 -9.06 -10.81 -22.22
N GLU A 416 -9.27 -10.01 -23.28
CA GLU A 416 -8.52 -10.17 -24.55
C GLU A 416 -7.00 -10.08 -24.34
N ARG A 417 -6.53 -9.20 -23.45
CA ARG A 417 -5.10 -9.07 -23.12
C ARG A 417 -4.56 -10.23 -22.29
N LYS A 418 -5.33 -10.74 -21.31
CA LYS A 418 -4.93 -11.94 -20.57
C LYS A 418 -4.69 -13.09 -21.53
N ALA A 419 -5.58 -13.29 -22.50
CA ALA A 419 -5.42 -14.32 -23.51
C ALA A 419 -4.15 -14.12 -24.37
N ILE A 420 -3.82 -12.87 -24.75
CA ILE A 420 -2.57 -12.57 -25.50
C ILE A 420 -1.34 -12.87 -24.64
N ALA A 421 -1.29 -12.38 -23.39
CA ALA A 421 -0.14 -12.56 -22.51
C ALA A 421 0.07 -14.05 -22.13
N GLU A 422 -1.00 -14.81 -21.93
CA GLU A 422 -0.95 -16.26 -21.73
C GLU A 422 -0.43 -16.98 -22.97
N ALA A 423 -0.85 -16.57 -24.17
CA ALA A 423 -0.37 -17.13 -25.42
C ALA A 423 1.13 -16.82 -25.64
N GLU A 424 1.59 -15.61 -25.36
CA GLU A 424 3.01 -15.22 -25.42
C GLU A 424 3.85 -16.00 -24.41
N SER A 425 3.38 -16.14 -23.17
CA SER A 425 4.09 -16.90 -22.14
C SER A 425 4.14 -18.40 -22.48
N ALA A 426 3.08 -18.97 -23.05
CA ALA A 426 3.06 -20.35 -23.51
C ALA A 426 4.01 -20.57 -24.70
N GLN A 427 4.08 -19.61 -25.63
CA GLN A 427 5.05 -19.65 -26.74
C GLN A 427 6.50 -19.57 -26.26
N ALA A 428 6.79 -18.68 -25.31
CA ALA A 428 8.13 -18.56 -24.73
C ALA A 428 8.55 -19.84 -23.98
N GLN A 429 7.62 -20.49 -23.27
CA GLN A 429 7.87 -21.78 -22.60
C GLN A 429 8.04 -22.95 -23.58
N ALA A 430 7.39 -22.91 -24.74
CA ALA A 430 7.54 -23.93 -25.78
C ALA A 430 8.83 -23.79 -26.61
N GLN A 431 9.55 -22.66 -26.48
CA GLN A 431 10.82 -22.39 -27.15
C GLN A 431 12.05 -22.66 -26.28
N ILE A 432 11.84 -23.06 -25.03
CA ILE A 432 12.86 -23.54 -24.07
C ILE A 432 12.76 -25.06 -24.01
#